data_AF-A0A522Z5Z6-F1
#
_entry.id   AF-A0A522Z5Z6-F1
#
_cell.length_a   1.000
_cell.length_b   1.000
_cell.length_c   1.000
_cell.angle_alpha   90.00
_cell.angle_beta   90.00
_cell.angle_gamma   90.00
#
_symmetry.space_group_name_H-M   'P 1'
#
loop_
_entity.id
_entity.type
_entity.pdbx_description
1 polymer ?
#
loop_
_entity_poly.entity_id
_entity_poly.type
_entity_poly.pdbx_seq_one_letter_code
_entity_poly.pdbx_strand_id
1 'polypeptide(L)' 'MKNAKCARCLNKFDEKEIYTIQQFQYRKSPSYEWTKEFFSILSIDEWESFCENCLLQYAKISNDVWLKYCKN' A
#
# COMPACT_ATOMS: atom_id res chain seq x y z
N MET A 1 -0.75 -15.94 -17.04
CA MET A 1 -0.88 -16.96 -15.97
C MET A 1 -0.68 -16.22 -14.67
N LYS A 2 -1.57 -16.41 -13.70
CA LYS A 2 -1.52 -15.69 -12.43
C LYS A 2 -0.47 -16.32 -11.52
N ASN A 3 0.66 -15.65 -11.38
CA ASN A 3 1.82 -16.16 -10.66
C ASN A 3 2.20 -15.32 -9.45
N ALA A 4 1.78 -14.05 -9.41
CA ALA A 4 1.97 -13.18 -8.26
C ALA A 4 0.91 -13.46 -7.20
N LYS A 5 1.24 -13.25 -5.92
CA LYS A 5 0.34 -13.47 -4.78
C LYS A 5 0.23 -12.20 -3.96
N CYS A 6 -1.00 -11.83 -3.59
CA CYS A 6 -1.25 -10.66 -2.75
C CYS A 6 -0.85 -10.96 -1.31
N ALA A 7 -0.01 -10.14 -0.70
CA ALA A 7 0.41 -10.31 0.69
C ALA A 7 -0.76 -10.21 1.67
N ARG A 8 -1.74 -9.35 1.39
CA ARG A 8 -2.92 -9.14 2.23
C ARG A 8 -3.98 -10.24 2.10
N CYS A 9 -4.45 -10.50 0.87
CA CYS A 9 -5.61 -11.39 0.65
C CYS A 9 -5.23 -12.78 0.14
N LEU A 10 -3.94 -13.05 -0.08
CA LEU A 10 -3.38 -14.34 -0.52
C LEU A 10 -3.85 -14.82 -1.90
N ASN A 11 -4.72 -14.06 -2.58
CA ASN A 11 -5.18 -14.35 -3.92
C ASN A 11 -4.05 -14.17 -4.94
N LYS A 12 -4.05 -15.04 -5.94
CA LYS A 12 -3.14 -14.93 -7.09
C LYS A 12 -3.67 -13.93 -8.12
N PHE A 13 -2.77 -13.21 -8.76
CA PHE A 13 -3.08 -12.24 -9.82
C PHE A 13 -1.98 -12.22 -10.89
N ASP A 14 -2.24 -11.57 -12.02
CA ASP A 14 -1.27 -11.55 -13.13
C ASP A 14 -0.07 -10.65 -12.76
N GLU A 15 1.15 -11.04 -13.11
CA GLU A 15 2.37 -10.29 -12.74
C GLU A 15 2.35 -8.83 -13.24
N LYS A 16 1.67 -8.58 -14.37
CA LYS A 16 1.46 -7.23 -14.92
C LYS A 16 0.59 -6.32 -14.02
N GLU A 17 -0.08 -6.89 -13.03
CA GLU A 17 -0.96 -6.24 -12.06
C GLU A 17 -0.36 -6.25 -10.65
N ILE A 18 0.98 -6.40 -10.53
CA ILE A 18 1.68 -6.23 -9.25
C ILE A 18 1.72 -4.76 -8.90
N TYR A 19 1.12 -4.44 -7.76
CA TYR A 19 1.26 -3.15 -7.11
C TYR A 19 2.07 -3.27 -5.83
N THR A 20 2.82 -2.24 -5.51
CA THR A 20 3.62 -2.12 -4.28
C THR A 20 3.31 -0.78 -3.60
N ILE A 21 3.77 -0.59 -2.36
CA ILE A 21 3.56 0.68 -1.66
C ILE A 21 4.29 1.85 -2.33
N GLN A 22 5.25 1.60 -3.21
CA GLN A 22 5.92 2.62 -4.03
C GLN A 22 4.94 3.43 -4.88
N GLN A 23 3.75 2.90 -5.19
CA GLN A 23 2.69 3.64 -5.87
C GLN A 23 2.28 4.91 -5.10
N PHE A 24 2.50 4.94 -3.77
CA PHE A 24 2.22 6.12 -2.96
C PHE A 24 3.25 7.25 -3.11
N GLN A 25 4.39 7.05 -3.79
CA GLN A 25 5.37 8.11 -4.01
C GLN A 25 4.81 9.31 -4.78
N TYR A 26 3.77 9.09 -5.59
CA TYR A 26 3.14 10.12 -6.41
C TYR A 26 2.05 10.92 -5.67
N ARG A 27 1.73 10.56 -4.42
CA ARG A 27 0.70 11.28 -3.64
C ARG A 27 1.29 12.54 -3.00
N LYS A 28 0.53 13.64 -3.00
CA LYS A 28 0.96 14.90 -2.36
C LYS A 28 0.96 14.83 -0.83
N SER A 29 -0.01 14.14 -0.24
CA SER A 29 -0.14 14.01 1.21
C SER A 29 -0.88 12.72 1.57
N PRO A 30 -0.44 12.00 2.62
CA PRO A 30 0.83 12.18 3.34
C PRO A 30 2.07 11.92 2.45
N SER A 31 3.24 12.41 2.86
CA SER A 31 4.49 12.22 2.11
C SER A 31 4.87 10.74 1.96
N TYR A 32 5.71 10.41 0.98
CA TYR A 32 6.17 9.03 0.81
C TYR A 32 6.94 8.52 2.03
N GLU A 33 7.80 9.35 2.64
CA GLU A 33 8.53 8.97 3.86
C GLU A 33 7.59 8.61 5.01
N TRP A 34 6.58 9.44 5.29
CA TRP A 34 5.56 9.10 6.29
C TRP A 34 4.81 7.81 5.92
N THR A 35 4.57 7.60 4.62
CA THR A 35 3.89 6.40 4.12
C THR A 35 4.68 5.14 4.41
N LYS A 36 5.99 5.16 4.17
CA LYS A 36 6.87 4.02 4.47
C LYS A 36 6.88 3.72 5.96
N GLU A 37 7.02 4.74 6.80
CA GLU A 37 6.99 4.57 8.26
C GLU A 37 5.67 3.96 8.73
N PHE A 38 4.55 4.47 8.21
CA PHE A 38 3.21 3.94 8.51
C PHE A 38 3.08 2.45 8.13
N PHE A 39 3.52 2.06 6.94
CA PHE A 39 3.44 0.66 6.50
C PHE A 39 4.45 -0.25 7.21
N SER A 40 5.61 0.27 7.59
CA SER A 40 6.60 -0.45 8.41
C SER A 40 6.01 -0.84 9.78
N ILE A 41 5.24 0.04 10.43
CA ILE A 41 4.51 -0.28 11.68
C ILE A 41 3.52 -1.44 11.48
N LEU A 42 2.91 -1.54 10.30
CA LEU A 42 2.02 -2.64 9.92
C LEU A 42 2.78 -3.89 9.46
N SER A 43 4.12 -3.90 9.55
CA SER A 43 4.99 -4.97 9.05
C SER A 43 4.81 -5.25 7.55
N ILE A 44 4.53 -4.21 6.77
CA ILE A 44 4.42 -4.27 5.31
C ILE A 44 5.70 -3.71 4.69
N ASP A 45 6.43 -4.58 3.99
CA ASP A 45 7.64 -4.22 3.25
C ASP A 45 7.35 -3.45 1.96
N GLU A 46 8.33 -2.65 1.50
CA GLU A 46 8.22 -1.86 0.28
C GLU A 46 7.92 -2.69 -0.97
N TRP A 47 8.40 -3.93 -1.00
CA TRP A 47 8.33 -4.82 -2.15
C TRP A 47 7.22 -5.86 -2.04
N GLU A 48 6.40 -5.81 -0.99
CA GLU A 48 5.23 -6.66 -0.91
C GLU A 48 4.30 -6.43 -2.10
N SER A 49 3.86 -7.55 -2.68
CA SER A 49 2.99 -7.55 -3.84
C SER A 49 1.54 -7.48 -3.40
N PHE A 50 0.80 -6.53 -3.95
CA PHE A 50 -0.63 -6.34 -3.71
C PHE A 50 -1.41 -6.40 -5.02
N CYS A 51 -2.64 -6.91 -4.94
CA CYS A 51 -3.61 -6.67 -6.00
C CYS A 51 -4.20 -5.25 -5.87
N GLU A 52 -4.75 -4.72 -6.96
CA GLU A 52 -5.31 -3.37 -7.03
C GLU A 52 -6.24 -3.03 -5.85
N ASN A 53 -7.21 -3.91 -5.58
CA ASN A 53 -8.18 -3.72 -4.50
C ASN A 53 -7.52 -3.58 -3.12
N CYS A 54 -6.49 -4.37 -2.84
CA CYS A 54 -5.78 -4.30 -1.55
C CYS A 54 -4.94 -3.02 -1.46
N LEU A 55 -4.32 -2.60 -2.56
CA LEU A 55 -3.59 -1.34 -2.60
C LEU A 55 -4.50 -0.14 -2.37
N LEU A 56 -5.68 -0.10 -3.02
CA LEU A 56 -6.67 0.95 -2.82
C LEU A 56 -7.19 1.00 -1.38
N GLN A 57 -7.37 -0.15 -0.74
CA GLN A 57 -7.73 -0.20 0.68
C GLN A 57 -6.64 0.40 1.57
N TYR A 58 -5.36 0.08 1.30
CA TYR A 58 -4.23 0.67 2.03
C TYR A 58 -4.06 2.17 1.74
N ALA A 59 -4.40 2.62 0.53
CA ALA A 59 -4.45 4.04 0.19
C ALA A 59 -5.43 4.78 1.11
N LYS A 60 -6.64 4.23 1.26
CA LYS A 60 -7.67 4.79 2.13
C LYS A 60 -7.25 4.77 3.61
N ILE A 61 -6.80 3.62 4.11
CA ILE A 61 -6.40 3.46 5.52
C ILE A 61 -5.29 4.46 5.89
N SER A 62 -4.23 4.54 5.09
CA SER A 62 -3.11 5.44 5.40
C SER A 62 -3.52 6.92 5.33
N ASN A 63 -4.40 7.28 4.40
CA ASN A 63 -4.95 8.65 4.31
C ASN A 63 -5.86 8.98 5.50
N ASP A 64 -6.76 8.07 5.90
CA ASP A 64 -7.68 8.27 7.02
C ASP A 64 -6.92 8.44 8.33
N VAL A 65 -5.86 7.65 8.56
CA VAL A 65 -4.98 7.78 9.72
C VAL A 65 -4.24 9.12 9.71
N TRP A 66 -3.68 9.52 8.57
CA TRP A 66 -3.00 10.81 8.42
C TRP A 66 -3.93 11.99 8.75
N LEU A 67 -5.14 11.98 8.18
CA LEU A 67 -6.14 13.03 8.43
C LEU A 67 -6.56 13.08 9.91
N LYS A 68 -6.76 11.92 10.54
CA LYS A 68 -7.27 11.84 11.90
C LYS A 68 -6.24 12.19 12.97
N TYR A 69 -4.96 11.91 12.75
CA TYR A 69 -3.95 11.97 13.82
C TYR A 69 -2.77 12.89 13.54
N CYS A 70 -2.51 13.26 12.28
CA CYS A 70 -1.31 14.02 11.91
C CYS A 70 -1.61 15.39 11.31
N LYS A 71 -2.82 15.60 10.78
CA LYS A 71 -3.24 16.86 10.14
C LYS A 71 -4.19 17.72 10.99
N ASN A 72 -4.44 17.33 12.24
CA ASN A 72 -5.21 18.13 13.19
C ASN A 72 -4.40 19.30 13.72
#